data_AF-A0A160NYF0-F1
#
_entry.id   AF-A0A160NYF0-F1
#
_cell.length_a   1.000
_cell.length_b   1.000
_cell.length_c   1.000
_cell.angle_alpha   90.00
_cell.angle_beta   90.00
_cell.angle_gamma   90.00
#
_symmetry.space_group_name_H-M   'P 1'
#
loop_
_entity.id
_entity.type
_entity.pdbx_description
1 polymer ?
#
loop_
_entity_poly.entity_id
_entity_poly.type
_entity_poly.pdbx_seq_one_letter_code
_entity_poly.pdbx_strand_id
1 'polypeptide(L)' 'MVPPGTRVKTFRHERTGVLRMTSVSLPINGMPECRVVTYTPSDEESRRGLDLLLAEEG' A
#
# COMPACT_ATOMS: atom_id res chain seq x y z
N MET A 1 6.69 -6.25 -23.73
CA MET A 1 6.40 -6.93 -22.44
C MET A 1 6.90 -6.00 -21.34
N VAL A 2 6.02 -5.47 -20.50
CA VAL A 2 6.45 -4.67 -19.32
C VAL A 2 7.02 -5.67 -18.31
N PRO A 3 8.25 -5.47 -17.80
CA PRO A 3 8.78 -6.32 -16.75
C PRO A 3 7.79 -6.41 -15.59
N PRO A 4 7.70 -7.52 -14.85
CA PRO A 4 6.95 -7.57 -13.60
C PRO A 4 7.63 -6.67 -12.57
N GLY A 5 7.47 -5.35 -12.75
CA GLY A 5 7.93 -4.34 -11.83
C GLY A 5 6.98 -4.25 -10.66
N THR A 6 7.54 -3.99 -9.48
CA THR A 6 6.80 -3.70 -8.26
C THR A 6 5.71 -2.67 -8.56
N ARG A 7 4.45 -3.06 -8.36
CA ARG A 7 3.29 -2.18 -8.59
C ARG A 7 3.19 -1.19 -7.43
N VAL A 8 3.80 -0.02 -7.62
CA VAL A 8 3.64 1.12 -6.71
C VAL A 8 2.33 1.84 -7.03
N LYS A 9 1.48 2.01 -6.03
CA LYS A 9 0.31 2.87 -6.05
C LYS A 9 0.63 4.16 -5.31
N THR A 10 0.26 5.28 -5.92
CA THR A 10 0.38 6.60 -5.32
C THR A 10 -0.98 7.03 -4.81
N PHE A 11 -1.08 7.34 -3.52
CA PHE A 11 -2.26 7.87 -2.87
C PHE A 11 -2.01 9.33 -2.47
N ARG A 12 -3.05 10.13 -2.52
CA ARG A 12 -3.05 11.48 -1.93
C ARG A 12 -3.89 11.43 -0.67
N HIS A 13 -3.31 11.88 0.43
CA HIS A 13 -3.94 11.94 1.73
C HIS A 13 -3.86 13.38 2.25
N GLU A 14 -4.96 13.93 2.75
CA GLU A 14 -5.05 15.37 3.07
C GLU A 14 -4.03 15.82 4.12
N ARG A 15 -3.75 14.95 5.10
CA ARG A 15 -2.88 15.28 6.25
C ARG A 15 -1.40 14.99 6.01
N THR A 16 -1.09 14.01 5.17
CA THR A 16 0.26 13.44 5.03
C THR A 16 0.81 13.56 3.61
N GLY A 17 0.06 14.22 2.72
CA GLY A 17 0.49 14.51 1.36
C GLY A 17 0.41 13.27 0.47
N VAL A 18 1.55 12.87 -0.08
CA VAL A 18 1.61 11.76 -1.04
C VAL A 18 2.18 10.52 -0.36
N LEU A 19 1.45 9.41 -0.45
CA LEU A 19 1.92 8.09 0.00
C LEU A 19 2.17 7.19 -1.20
N ARG A 20 3.41 6.70 -1.33
CA ARG A 20 3.80 5.70 -2.33
C ARG A 20 3.79 4.33 -1.66
N MET A 21 2.97 3.42 -2.17
CA MET A 21 2.72 2.12 -1.56
C MET A 21 2.92 0.99 -2.56
N THR A 22 3.68 -0.01 -2.18
CA THR A 22 3.77 -1.27 -2.92
C THR A 22 2.51 -2.08 -2.64
N SER A 23 1.85 -2.55 -3.69
CA SER A 23 0.67 -3.42 -3.57
C SER A 23 1.00 -4.89 -3.81
N VAL A 24 0.54 -5.76 -2.92
CA VAL A 24 0.64 -7.21 -3.08
C VAL A 24 -0.77 -7.80 -3.04
N SER A 25 -1.10 -8.58 -4.07
CA SER A 25 -2.39 -9.29 -4.17
C SER A 25 -2.19 -10.75 -3.75
N LEU A 26 -2.73 -11.11 -2.59
CA LEU A 26 -2.65 -12.43 -2.00
C LEU A 26 -3.95 -13.20 -2.27
N PRO A 27 -3.96 -14.21 -3.17
CA PRO A 27 -5.14 -15.03 -3.40
C PRO A 27 -5.47 -15.88 -2.17
N ILE A 28 -6.75 -16.16 -1.94
CA ILE A 28 -7.20 -17.05 -0.86
C ILE A 28 -7.41 -18.45 -1.44
N ASN A 29 -6.64 -19.42 -0.93
CA ASN A 29 -6.76 -20.81 -1.36
C ASN A 29 -8.17 -21.35 -1.08
N GLY A 30 -8.76 -22.04 -2.07
CA GLY A 30 -10.11 -22.58 -1.97
C GLY A 30 -11.23 -21.56 -2.17
N MET A 31 -10.92 -20.28 -2.40
CA MET A 31 -11.90 -19.23 -2.68
C MET A 31 -11.54 -18.51 -3.99
N PRO A 32 -12.01 -19.03 -5.14
CA PRO A 32 -11.82 -18.36 -6.43
C PRO A 32 -12.31 -16.90 -6.37
N GLU A 33 -11.60 -16.00 -7.04
CA GLU A 33 -11.86 -14.55 -7.08
C GLU A 33 -11.60 -13.77 -5.78
N CYS A 34 -11.56 -14.44 -4.62
CA CYS A 34 -11.21 -13.80 -3.35
C CYS A 34 -9.71 -13.57 -3.21
N ARG A 35 -9.35 -12.37 -2.76
CA ARG A 35 -7.97 -11.98 -2.50
C ARG A 35 -7.89 -10.91 -1.42
N VAL A 36 -6.79 -10.90 -0.69
CA VAL A 36 -6.37 -9.79 0.16
C VAL A 36 -5.40 -8.93 -0.63
N VAL A 37 -5.59 -7.62 -0.63
CA VAL A 37 -4.61 -6.70 -1.22
C VAL A 37 -3.95 -5.92 -0.09
N THR A 38 -2.65 -6.09 0.08
CA THR A 38 -1.87 -5.34 1.08
C THR A 38 -1.18 -4.16 0.43
N TYR A 39 -0.99 -3.11 1.20
CA TYR A 39 -0.23 -1.92 0.83
C TYR A 39 0.87 -1.69 1.85
N THR A 40 2.12 -1.62 1.40
CA THR A 40 3.27 -1.33 2.26
C THR A 40 4.01 -0.09 1.76
N PRO A 41 4.46 0.84 2.64
CA PRO A 41 5.21 2.01 2.21
C PRO A 41 6.41 1.65 1.32
N SER A 42 6.52 2.30 0.16
CA SER A 42 7.59 2.07 -0.81
C SER A 42 8.87 2.86 -0.49
N ASP A 43 8.78 3.88 0.36
CA ASP A 43 9.87 4.74 0.78
C ASP A 43 9.70 5.21 2.23
N GLU A 44 10.74 5.86 2.78
CA GLU A 44 10.77 6.33 4.16
C GLU A 44 9.80 7.50 4.40
N GLU A 45 9.58 8.35 3.41
CA GLU A 45 8.61 9.45 3.48
C GLU A 45 7.19 8.90 3.69
N SER A 46 6.82 7.87 2.91
CA SER A 46 5.54 7.19 3.00
C SER A 46 5.40 6.41 4.30
N ARG A 47 6.50 5.88 4.85
CA ARG A 47 6.50 5.21 6.17
C ARG A 47 6.14 6.19 7.27
N ARG A 48 6.84 7.32 7.34
CA ARG A 48 6.54 8.40 8.31
C ARG A 48 5.12 8.93 8.14
N GLY A 49 4.67 9.10 6.89
CA GLY A 49 3.30 9.51 6.61
C GLY A 49 2.27 8.51 7.11
N LEU A 50 2.53 7.20 7.00
CA LEU A 50 1.65 6.17 7.54
C LEU A 50 1.66 6.15 9.08
N ASP A 51 2.82 6.26 9.71
CA ASP A 51 2.96 6.27 11.17
C ASP A 51 2.19 7.45 11.81
N LEU A 52 2.20 8.61 11.15
CA LEU A 52 1.40 9.77 11.56
C LEU A 52 -0.11 9.48 11.54
N LEU A 53 -0.60 8.66 10.61
CA LEU A 53 -2.00 8.29 10.56
C LEU A 53 -2.36 7.27 11.64
N LEU A 54 -1.46 6.31 11.90
CA LEU A 54 -1.67 5.29 12.94
C LEU A 54 -1.70 5.89 14.34
N ALA A 55 -0.88 6.92 14.60
CA ALA A 55 -0.83 7.59 15.90
C ALA A 55 -2.12 8.36 16.27
N GLU A 56 -2.99 8.62 15.29
CA GLU A 56 -4.22 9.42 15.45
C GLU A 56 -5.47 8.56 15.59
N GLU A 57 -5.39 7.29 15.20
CA GLU A 57 -6.45 6.29 15.32
C GLU A 57 -6.40 5.56 16.69
N GLY A 58 -5.70 6.13 17.68
CA GLY A 58 -5.60 5.65 19.06
C GLY A 58 -6.32 6.57 20.04
#